data_AF-A0A2W6DLR7-F1
#
_entry.id   AF-A0A2W6DLR7-F1
#
_cell.length_a   1.000
_cell.length_b   1.000
_cell.length_c   1.000
_cell.angle_alpha   90.00
_cell.angle_beta   90.00
_cell.angle_gamma   90.00
#
_symmetry.space_group_name_H-M   'P 1'
#
loop_
_entity.id
_entity.type
_entity.pdbx_description
1 polymer ?
#
loop_
_entity_poly.entity_id
_entity_poly.type
_entity_poly.pdbx_seq_one_letter_code
_entity_poly.pdbx_strand_id
1 'polypeptide(L)'
;MAGRLVTPLLVAGFAAALALRVVLGRVAVADSRSAGLAFAAVLLALAIAAGVHLRLGVRSTVIGVCGGAVLCLPGVVGWLTGAASHRSAGAFLPWAAVVTVVAAAEEIFLRGALFSAVARRRGPVAAVAFGAGLFALMHVPLYGWHVVPLDLAVGIWLGALRVYAESPTAPLMAHVTADLAGWWLR
;
A
#
# COMPACT_ATOMS: atom_id res chain seq x y z
N MET A 1 -13.68 -22.50 -14.92
CA MET A 1 -13.23 -21.41 -15.83
C MET A 1 -13.27 -20.03 -15.20
N ALA A 2 -14.30 -19.68 -14.39
CA ALA A 2 -14.46 -18.36 -13.74
C ALA A 2 -13.23 -17.85 -12.97
N GLY A 3 -12.47 -18.74 -12.33
CA GLY A 3 -11.25 -18.33 -11.63
C GLY A 3 -10.22 -17.67 -12.55
N ARG A 4 -9.94 -18.23 -13.75
CA ARG A 4 -8.78 -17.87 -14.59
C ARG A 4 -8.73 -16.39 -14.99
N LEU A 5 -9.88 -15.72 -15.09
CA LEU A 5 -9.98 -14.32 -15.51
C LEU A 5 -9.83 -13.33 -14.35
N VAL A 6 -9.91 -13.76 -13.09
CA VAL A 6 -9.89 -12.83 -11.94
C VAL A 6 -8.59 -12.03 -11.86
N THR A 7 -7.43 -12.68 -12.00
CA THR A 7 -6.13 -11.99 -11.93
C THR A 7 -5.97 -10.94 -13.04
N PRO A 8 -6.15 -11.26 -14.34
CA PRO A 8 -6.01 -10.25 -15.38
C PRO A 8 -7.04 -9.11 -15.23
N LEU A 9 -8.27 -9.39 -14.78
CA LEU A 9 -9.26 -8.34 -14.50
C LEU A 9 -8.85 -7.42 -13.35
N LEU A 10 -8.29 -7.97 -12.25
CA LEU A 10 -7.77 -7.17 -11.15
C LEU A 10 -6.57 -6.31 -11.60
N VAL A 11 -5.66 -6.86 -12.40
CA VAL A 11 -4.51 -6.11 -12.93
C VAL A 11 -4.97 -5.00 -13.88
N ALA A 12 -5.92 -5.28 -14.77
CA ALA A 12 -6.49 -4.27 -15.67
C ALA A 12 -7.22 -3.16 -14.88
N GLY A 13 -8.03 -3.53 -13.89
CA GLY A 13 -8.71 -2.59 -13.00
C GLY A 13 -7.72 -1.73 -12.19
N PHE A 14 -6.64 -2.32 -11.70
CA PHE A 14 -5.57 -1.61 -11.02
C PHE A 14 -4.87 -0.59 -11.93
N ALA A 15 -4.53 -1.00 -13.15
CA ALA A 15 -3.92 -0.10 -14.14
C ALA A 15 -4.86 1.07 -14.48
N ALA A 16 -6.16 0.82 -14.63
CA ALA A 16 -7.17 1.85 -14.84
C ALA A 16 -7.30 2.79 -13.63
N ALA A 17 -7.27 2.26 -12.40
CA ALA A 17 -7.30 3.07 -11.18
C ALA A 17 -6.06 3.98 -11.09
N LEU A 18 -4.88 3.46 -11.42
CA LEU A 18 -3.63 4.23 -11.43
C LEU A 18 -3.67 5.33 -12.50
N ALA A 19 -4.14 5.02 -13.72
CA ALA A 19 -4.33 6.00 -14.78
C ALA A 19 -5.30 7.11 -14.35
N LEU A 20 -6.42 6.75 -13.71
CA LEU A 20 -7.37 7.71 -13.14
C LEU A 20 -6.70 8.63 -12.10
N ARG A 21 -5.90 8.06 -11.19
CA ARG A 21 -5.14 8.82 -10.18
C ARG A 21 -4.24 9.86 -10.84
N VAL A 22 -3.50 9.46 -11.88
CA VAL A 22 -2.60 10.36 -12.62
C VAL A 22 -3.39 11.47 -13.34
N VAL A 23 -4.48 11.13 -14.02
CA VAL A 23 -5.32 12.11 -14.74
C VAL A 23 -5.94 13.13 -13.78
N LEU A 24 -6.48 12.68 -12.64
CA LEU A 24 -7.08 13.58 -11.64
C LEU A 24 -6.01 14.40 -10.90
N GLY A 25 -4.83 13.81 -10.66
CA GLY A 25 -3.72 14.42 -9.95
C GLY A 25 -2.94 15.46 -10.75
N ARG A 26 -2.97 15.36 -12.09
CA ARG A 26 -2.25 16.25 -13.02
C ARG A 26 -0.76 16.37 -12.64
N VAL A 27 -0.26 17.59 -12.43
CA VAL A 27 1.15 17.85 -12.09
C VAL A 27 1.48 17.61 -10.61
N ALA A 28 0.48 17.46 -9.75
CA ALA A 28 0.62 17.31 -8.31
C ALA A 28 -0.05 16.02 -7.81
N VAL A 29 0.22 14.90 -8.49
CA VAL A 29 -0.44 13.60 -8.23
C VAL A 29 -0.29 13.17 -6.77
N ALA A 30 0.89 13.37 -6.18
CA ALA A 30 1.18 13.00 -4.80
C ALA A 30 0.37 13.82 -3.76
N ASP A 31 0.10 15.10 -4.05
CA ASP A 31 -0.55 16.03 -3.12
C ASP A 31 -2.08 16.10 -3.28
N SER A 32 -2.60 15.53 -4.38
CA SER A 32 -4.03 15.57 -4.70
C SER A 32 -4.86 14.58 -3.89
N ARG A 33 -5.55 15.11 -2.86
CA ARG A 33 -6.46 14.34 -1.99
C ARG A 33 -7.58 13.66 -2.78
N SER A 34 -8.18 14.36 -3.75
CA SER A 34 -9.27 13.81 -4.56
C SER A 34 -8.79 12.68 -5.46
N ALA A 35 -7.60 12.80 -6.05
CA ALA A 35 -7.00 11.73 -6.84
C ALA A 35 -6.71 10.48 -5.99
N GLY A 36 -6.14 10.67 -4.79
CA GLY A 36 -5.88 9.59 -3.84
C GLY A 36 -7.15 8.87 -3.39
N LEU A 37 -8.20 9.62 -3.04
CA LEU A 37 -9.48 9.05 -2.62
C LEU A 37 -10.21 8.33 -3.77
N ALA A 38 -10.18 8.86 -4.99
CA ALA A 38 -10.75 8.20 -6.16
C ALA A 38 -10.03 6.88 -6.45
N PHE A 39 -8.69 6.88 -6.39
CA PHE A 39 -7.88 5.67 -6.50
C PHE A 39 -8.26 4.62 -5.44
N ALA A 40 -8.31 5.04 -4.16
CA ALA A 40 -8.68 4.17 -3.06
C ALA A 40 -10.09 3.57 -3.23
N ALA A 41 -11.06 4.37 -3.66
CA ALA A 41 -12.43 3.91 -3.91
C ALA A 41 -12.49 2.81 -4.99
N VAL A 42 -11.76 2.97 -6.10
CA VAL A 42 -11.70 1.95 -7.15
C VAL A 42 -11.02 0.67 -6.65
N LEU A 43 -9.91 0.79 -5.91
CA LEU A 43 -9.23 -0.38 -5.34
C LEU A 43 -10.14 -1.17 -4.38
N LEU A 44 -10.87 -0.47 -3.50
CA LEU A 44 -11.83 -1.09 -2.60
C LEU A 44 -12.96 -1.77 -3.36
N ALA A 45 -13.53 -1.12 -4.38
CA ALA A 45 -14.57 -1.71 -5.21
C ALA A 45 -14.10 -3.00 -5.91
N LEU A 46 -12.89 -2.98 -6.49
CA LEU A 46 -12.28 -4.17 -7.09
C LEU A 46 -12.05 -5.29 -6.07
N ALA A 47 -11.57 -4.93 -4.88
CA ALA A 47 -11.29 -5.91 -3.83
C ALA A 47 -12.58 -6.55 -3.28
N ILE A 48 -13.64 -5.74 -3.07
CA ILE A 48 -14.97 -6.20 -2.68
C ILE A 48 -15.56 -7.10 -3.76
N ALA A 49 -15.50 -6.70 -5.03
CA ALA A 49 -15.97 -7.51 -6.16
C ALA A 49 -15.22 -8.85 -6.29
N ALA A 50 -13.95 -8.90 -5.85
CA ALA A 50 -13.16 -10.12 -5.78
C ALA A 50 -13.44 -10.99 -4.54
N GLY A 51 -14.35 -10.57 -3.65
CA GLY A 51 -14.72 -11.29 -2.44
C GLY A 51 -13.66 -11.21 -1.34
N VAL A 52 -12.92 -10.11 -1.24
CA VAL A 52 -11.99 -9.92 -0.13
C VAL A 52 -12.77 -9.75 1.18
N HIS A 53 -12.28 -10.38 2.25
CA HIS A 53 -12.80 -10.19 3.59
C HIS A 53 -11.66 -9.77 4.51
N LEU A 54 -11.83 -8.64 5.21
CA LEU A 54 -10.91 -8.19 6.23
C LEU A 54 -11.37 -8.72 7.58
N ARG A 55 -10.48 -9.43 8.29
CA ARG A 55 -10.72 -9.88 9.67
C ARG A 55 -9.67 -9.26 10.56
N LEU A 56 -10.10 -8.28 11.35
CA LEU A 56 -9.24 -7.63 12.34
C LEU A 56 -8.98 -8.62 13.48
N GLY A 57 -7.72 -8.97 13.69
CA GLY A 57 -7.29 -9.83 14.78
C GLY A 57 -6.16 -9.16 15.55
N VAL A 58 -6.22 -9.22 16.89
CA VAL A 58 -5.23 -8.57 17.77
C VAL A 58 -3.81 -8.99 17.40
N ARG A 59 -3.57 -10.28 17.18
CA ARG A 59 -2.26 -10.81 16.77
C ARG A 59 -1.76 -10.16 15.47
N SER A 60 -2.59 -10.14 14.42
CA SER A 60 -2.21 -9.55 13.14
C SER A 60 -1.98 -8.04 13.25
N THR A 61 -2.77 -7.35 14.08
CA THR A 61 -2.58 -5.92 14.36
C THR A 61 -1.23 -5.67 15.04
N VAL A 62 -0.89 -6.41 16.09
CA VAL A 62 0.39 -6.27 16.80
C VAL A 62 1.57 -6.55 15.87
N ILE A 63 1.52 -7.66 15.12
CA ILE A 63 2.55 -8.00 14.11
C ILE A 63 2.69 -6.86 13.10
N GLY A 64 1.57 -6.31 12.64
CA GLY A 64 1.56 -5.20 11.69
C GLY A 64 2.17 -3.93 12.26
N VAL A 65 1.79 -3.51 13.46
CA VAL A 65 2.37 -2.31 14.12
C VAL A 65 3.88 -2.48 14.33
N CYS A 66 4.33 -3.63 14.84
CA CYS A 66 5.76 -3.93 14.95
C CYS A 66 6.45 -3.93 13.57
N GLY A 67 5.79 -4.48 12.55
CA GLY A 67 6.27 -4.46 11.18
C GLY A 67 6.37 -3.06 10.59
N GLY A 68 5.45 -2.16 10.95
CA GLY A 68 5.48 -0.75 10.58
C GLY A 68 6.62 0.00 11.25
N ALA A 69 6.93 -0.30 12.51
CA ALA A 69 8.08 0.28 13.20
C ALA A 69 9.41 -0.05 12.49
N VAL A 70 9.55 -1.24 11.90
CA VAL A 70 10.73 -1.59 11.06
C VAL A 70 10.78 -0.72 9.80
N LEU A 71 9.63 -0.45 9.16
CA LEU A 71 9.57 0.42 7.99
C LEU A 71 9.92 1.88 8.29
N CYS A 72 9.83 2.31 9.55
CA CYS A 72 10.24 3.65 9.97
C CYS A 72 11.77 3.84 10.05
N LEU A 73 12.56 2.77 10.03
CA LEU A 73 14.02 2.85 10.23
C LEU A 73 14.73 3.82 9.28
N PRO A 74 14.47 3.85 7.96
CA PRO A 74 15.09 4.83 7.06
C PRO A 74 14.77 6.28 7.45
N GLY A 75 13.53 6.56 7.87
CA GLY A 75 13.11 7.89 8.33
C GLY A 75 13.77 8.27 9.65
N VAL A 76 13.91 7.33 10.59
CA VAL A 76 14.65 7.56 11.85
C VAL A 76 16.11 7.89 11.57
N VAL A 77 16.76 7.16 10.65
CA VAL A 77 18.14 7.47 10.24
C VAL A 77 18.22 8.87 9.63
N GLY A 78 17.32 9.21 8.70
CA GLY A 78 17.29 10.55 8.10
C GLY A 78 17.08 11.67 9.13
N TRP A 79 16.23 11.45 10.13
CA TRP A 79 16.03 12.37 11.25
C TRP A 79 17.30 12.52 12.11
N LEU A 80 17.95 11.41 12.47
CA LEU A 80 19.18 11.42 13.26
C LEU A 80 20.36 12.09 12.54
N THR A 81 20.42 11.99 11.21
CA THR A 81 21.47 12.64 10.39
C THR A 81 21.15 14.09 10.02
N GLY A 82 20.03 14.65 10.49
CA GLY A 82 19.61 16.02 10.17
C GLY A 82 19.14 16.23 8.73
N ALA A 83 18.81 15.15 8.02
CA ALA A 83 18.29 15.20 6.65
C ALA A 83 16.75 15.36 6.60
N ALA A 84 16.07 15.21 7.73
CA ALA A 84 14.62 15.37 7.83
C ALA A 84 14.21 16.84 7.98
N SER A 85 13.09 17.18 7.35
CA SER A 85 12.39 18.45 7.47
C SER A 85 11.27 18.36 8.52
N HIS A 86 10.82 19.51 9.06
CA HIS A 86 9.66 19.55 9.95
C HIS A 86 8.40 19.98 9.19
N ARG A 87 7.34 19.16 9.23
CA ARG A 87 6.01 19.55 8.74
C ARG A 87 5.16 20.18 9.84
N SER A 88 4.35 21.17 9.49
CA SER A 88 3.45 21.82 10.47
C SER A 88 2.41 20.85 11.01
N ALA A 89 2.09 20.90 12.30
CA ALA A 89 1.07 20.02 12.89
C ALA A 89 -0.35 20.29 12.37
N GLY A 90 -0.65 21.52 11.92
CA GLY A 90 -2.02 21.95 11.57
C GLY A 90 -2.65 21.21 10.39
N ALA A 91 -1.85 20.62 9.51
CA ALA A 91 -2.33 19.87 8.34
C ALA A 91 -2.37 18.34 8.56
N PHE A 92 -1.96 17.86 9.74
CA PHE A 92 -1.78 16.44 9.99
C PHE A 92 -3.09 15.65 9.90
N LEU A 93 -4.15 16.06 10.60
CA LEU A 93 -5.38 15.25 10.68
C LEU A 93 -6.06 15.00 9.32
N PRO A 94 -6.30 16.01 8.47
CA PRO A 94 -6.89 15.78 7.14
C PRO A 94 -5.99 14.91 6.26
N TRP A 95 -4.67 15.09 6.34
CA TRP A 95 -3.72 14.28 5.59
C TRP A 95 -3.69 12.82 6.09
N ALA A 96 -3.67 12.63 7.41
CA ALA A 96 -3.64 11.33 8.08
C ALA A 96 -4.87 10.50 7.73
N ALA A 97 -6.05 11.13 7.69
CA ALA A 97 -7.28 10.48 7.26
C ALA A 97 -7.19 9.97 5.81
N VAL A 98 -6.72 10.81 4.88
CA VAL A 98 -6.61 10.44 3.46
C VAL A 98 -5.58 9.34 3.27
N VAL A 99 -4.37 9.49 3.83
CA VAL A 99 -3.30 8.50 3.65
C VAL A 99 -3.67 7.15 4.27
N THR A 100 -4.37 7.15 5.43
CA THR A 100 -4.86 5.92 6.05
C THR A 100 -5.86 5.19 5.15
N VAL A 101 -6.79 5.92 4.53
CA VAL A 101 -7.76 5.32 3.59
C VAL A 101 -7.06 4.76 2.35
N VAL A 102 -6.10 5.50 1.80
CA VAL A 102 -5.32 5.07 0.63
C VAL A 102 -4.49 3.82 0.95
N ALA A 103 -3.69 3.85 2.01
CA ALA A 103 -2.87 2.73 2.44
C ALA A 103 -3.73 1.49 2.75
N ALA A 104 -4.86 1.66 3.42
CA ALA A 104 -5.79 0.56 3.67
C ALA A 104 -6.35 -0.03 2.38
N ALA A 105 -6.77 0.80 1.42
CA ALA A 105 -7.28 0.35 0.12
C ALA A 105 -6.21 -0.40 -0.68
N GLU A 106 -4.98 0.12 -0.71
CA GLU A 106 -3.83 -0.52 -1.35
C GLU A 106 -3.56 -1.90 -0.75
N GLU A 107 -3.54 -2.05 0.57
CA GLU A 107 -3.28 -3.35 1.21
C GLU A 107 -4.44 -4.34 1.08
N ILE A 108 -5.69 -3.87 1.20
CA ILE A 108 -6.88 -4.70 0.97
C ILE A 108 -6.89 -5.24 -0.47
N PHE A 109 -6.51 -4.41 -1.45
CA PHE A 109 -6.41 -4.83 -2.84
C PHE A 109 -5.20 -5.73 -3.10
N LEU A 110 -3.98 -5.25 -2.82
CA LEU A 110 -2.73 -5.92 -3.18
C LEU A 110 -2.51 -7.19 -2.34
N ARG A 111 -2.62 -7.09 -1.01
CA ARG A 111 -2.33 -8.19 -0.06
C ARG A 111 -3.57 -9.01 0.30
N GLY A 112 -4.76 -8.49 0.01
CA GLY A 112 -6.02 -9.22 0.09
C GLY A 112 -6.37 -9.88 -1.25
N ALA A 113 -7.05 -9.14 -2.12
CA ALA A 113 -7.66 -9.67 -3.34
C ALA A 113 -6.65 -10.22 -4.35
N LEU A 114 -5.67 -9.40 -4.76
CA LEU A 114 -4.70 -9.75 -5.79
C LEU A 114 -3.76 -10.87 -5.31
N PHE A 115 -3.21 -10.74 -4.11
CA PHE A 115 -2.39 -11.78 -3.49
C PHE A 115 -3.11 -13.13 -3.52
N SER A 116 -4.37 -13.18 -3.05
CA SER A 116 -5.14 -14.42 -3.01
C SER A 116 -5.38 -14.99 -4.42
N ALA A 117 -5.64 -14.13 -5.41
CA ALA A 117 -5.83 -14.55 -6.80
C ALA A 117 -4.56 -15.14 -7.42
N VAL A 118 -3.40 -14.54 -7.15
CA VAL A 118 -2.10 -15.02 -7.66
C VAL A 118 -1.63 -16.26 -6.91
N ALA A 119 -1.71 -16.25 -5.58
CA ALA A 119 -1.24 -17.34 -4.72
C ALA A 119 -1.95 -18.65 -5.01
N ARG A 120 -3.26 -18.63 -5.29
CA ARG A 120 -4.03 -19.82 -5.71
C ARG A 120 -3.51 -20.49 -6.98
N ARG A 121 -2.74 -19.80 -7.83
CA ARG A 121 -2.20 -20.35 -9.09
C ARG A 121 -0.71 -20.58 -9.10
N ARG A 122 0.03 -19.70 -8.43
CA ARG A 122 1.49 -19.61 -8.55
C ARG A 122 2.20 -19.67 -7.19
N GLY A 123 1.45 -19.84 -6.11
CA GLY A 123 1.97 -19.89 -4.75
C GLY A 123 2.26 -18.52 -4.13
N PRO A 124 2.53 -18.49 -2.81
CA PRO A 124 2.69 -17.26 -2.04
C PRO A 124 3.90 -16.44 -2.47
N VAL A 125 5.03 -17.08 -2.83
CA VAL A 125 6.26 -16.37 -3.27
C VAL A 125 5.99 -15.53 -4.52
N ALA A 126 5.32 -16.10 -5.52
CA ALA A 126 4.94 -15.38 -6.73
C ALA A 126 3.95 -14.24 -6.43
N ALA A 127 3.04 -14.43 -5.47
CA ALA A 127 2.11 -13.40 -5.06
C ALA A 127 2.82 -12.22 -4.34
N VAL A 128 3.81 -12.50 -3.51
CA VAL A 128 4.67 -11.49 -2.88
C VAL A 128 5.45 -10.71 -3.94
N ALA A 129 6.18 -11.41 -4.81
CA ALA A 129 7.00 -10.76 -5.84
C ALA A 129 6.16 -9.89 -6.79
N PHE A 130 5.02 -10.42 -7.24
CA PHE A 130 4.13 -9.70 -8.14
C PHE A 130 3.49 -8.48 -7.47
N GLY A 131 2.97 -8.65 -6.24
CA GLY A 131 2.40 -7.55 -5.48
C GLY A 131 3.41 -6.45 -5.14
N ALA A 132 4.65 -6.83 -4.77
CA ALA A 132 5.73 -5.89 -4.51
C ALA A 132 6.13 -5.10 -5.76
N GLY A 133 6.18 -5.75 -6.93
CA GLY A 133 6.43 -5.08 -8.20
C GLY A 133 5.36 -4.04 -8.54
N LEU A 134 4.07 -4.39 -8.41
CA LEU A 134 2.98 -3.43 -8.64
C LEU A 134 3.00 -2.28 -7.63
N PHE A 135 3.30 -2.59 -6.35
CA PHE A 135 3.44 -1.58 -5.30
C PHE A 135 4.56 -0.59 -5.61
N ALA A 136 5.72 -1.05 -6.08
CA ALA A 136 6.81 -0.15 -6.46
C ALA A 136 6.45 0.69 -7.70
N LEU A 137 5.85 0.06 -8.72
CA LEU A 137 5.54 0.73 -9.97
C LEU A 137 4.42 1.78 -9.84
N MET A 138 3.44 1.58 -8.96
CA MET A 138 2.36 2.56 -8.78
C MET A 138 2.81 3.87 -8.11
N HIS A 139 3.97 3.86 -7.45
CA HIS A 139 4.55 5.04 -6.83
C HIS A 139 5.42 5.85 -7.80
N VAL A 140 5.84 5.28 -8.94
CA VAL A 140 6.64 5.99 -9.95
C VAL A 140 5.99 7.30 -10.43
N PRO A 141 4.68 7.36 -10.75
CA PRO A 141 4.05 8.61 -11.16
C PRO A 141 3.94 9.66 -10.03
N LEU A 142 4.12 9.26 -8.77
CA LEU A 142 4.00 10.14 -7.60
C LEU A 142 5.36 10.70 -7.19
N TYR A 143 6.38 9.85 -7.18
CA TYR A 143 7.69 10.16 -6.60
C TYR A 143 8.85 9.99 -7.59
N GLY A 144 8.61 9.45 -8.79
CA GLY A 144 9.64 9.19 -9.80
C GLY A 144 10.34 7.84 -9.63
N TRP A 145 11.30 7.53 -10.51
CA TRP A 145 11.92 6.21 -10.55
C TRP A 145 12.86 5.89 -9.37
N HIS A 146 13.36 6.92 -8.68
CA HIS A 146 14.35 6.73 -7.62
C HIS A 146 13.79 6.01 -6.38
N VAL A 147 12.47 5.99 -6.18
CA VAL A 147 11.84 5.29 -5.04
C VAL A 147 11.68 3.79 -5.25
N VAL A 148 11.78 3.31 -6.49
CA VAL A 148 11.48 1.90 -6.84
C VAL A 148 12.27 0.88 -6.00
N PRO A 149 13.59 1.04 -5.73
CA PRO A 149 14.31 0.09 -4.89
C PRO A 149 13.76 0.00 -3.47
N LEU A 150 13.42 1.15 -2.87
CA LEU A 150 12.85 1.21 -1.53
C LEU A 150 11.44 0.63 -1.51
N ASP A 151 10.58 1.05 -2.44
CA ASP A 151 9.19 0.58 -2.50
C ASP A 151 9.11 -0.91 -2.83
N LEU A 152 10.05 -1.45 -3.60
CA LEU A 152 10.14 -2.90 -3.82
C LEU A 152 10.50 -3.63 -2.52
N ALA A 153 11.45 -3.12 -1.74
CA ALA A 153 11.82 -3.70 -0.45
C ALA A 153 10.66 -3.62 0.56
N VAL A 154 9.99 -2.46 0.65
CA VAL A 154 8.75 -2.30 1.43
C VAL A 154 7.68 -3.28 0.95
N GLY A 155 7.51 -3.39 -0.37
CA GLY A 155 6.52 -4.26 -0.97
C GLY A 155 6.72 -5.74 -0.63
N ILE A 156 7.98 -6.20 -0.63
CA ILE A 156 8.39 -7.54 -0.19
C ILE A 156 8.13 -7.72 1.29
N TRP A 157 8.50 -6.75 2.14
CA TRP A 157 8.26 -6.80 3.58
C TRP A 157 6.76 -6.93 3.91
N LEU A 158 5.91 -6.09 3.32
CA LEU A 158 4.46 -6.17 3.49
C LEU A 158 3.90 -7.52 2.97
N GLY A 159 4.43 -8.03 1.86
CA GLY A 159 4.11 -9.37 1.37
C GLY A 159 4.52 -10.48 2.34
N ALA A 160 5.67 -10.37 2.99
CA ALA A 160 6.13 -11.32 4.00
C ALA A 160 5.24 -11.27 5.26
N LEU A 161 4.85 -10.08 5.72
CA LEU A 161 3.89 -9.92 6.81
C LEU A 161 2.54 -10.58 6.48
N ARG A 162 2.08 -10.45 5.24
CA ARG A 162 0.86 -11.12 4.75
C ARG A 162 0.96 -12.64 4.84
N VAL A 163 2.11 -13.21 4.49
CA VAL A 163 2.35 -14.66 4.57
C VAL A 163 2.43 -15.10 6.03
N TYR A 164 3.23 -14.41 6.84
CA TYR A 164 3.48 -14.76 8.24
C TYR A 164 2.24 -14.65 9.12
N ALA A 165 1.46 -13.58 8.96
CA ALA A 165 0.25 -13.35 9.75
C ALA A 165 -1.01 -13.99 9.14
N GLU A 166 -0.88 -14.60 7.96
CA GLU A 166 -1.96 -15.18 7.16
C GLU A 166 -3.17 -14.25 6.93
N SER A 167 -2.96 -12.94 7.05
CA SER A 167 -4.01 -11.92 7.02
C SER A 167 -3.52 -10.63 6.36
N PRO A 168 -4.36 -9.94 5.57
CA PRO A 168 -4.05 -8.60 5.06
C PRO A 168 -4.05 -7.52 6.16
N THR A 169 -4.53 -7.82 7.37
CA THR A 169 -4.51 -6.85 8.48
C THR A 169 -3.08 -6.49 8.92
N ALA A 170 -2.15 -7.45 8.95
CA ALA A 170 -0.77 -7.16 9.35
C ALA A 170 -0.07 -6.15 8.42
N PRO A 171 -0.02 -6.36 7.09
CA PRO A 171 0.57 -5.36 6.20
C PRO A 171 -0.21 -4.05 6.18
N LEU A 172 -1.55 -4.07 6.31
CA LEU A 172 -2.35 -2.84 6.44
C LEU A 172 -1.89 -2.00 7.62
N MET A 173 -1.78 -2.60 8.82
CA MET A 173 -1.37 -1.88 10.01
C MET A 173 0.08 -1.41 9.92
N ALA A 174 0.97 -2.21 9.30
CA ALA A 174 2.35 -1.81 9.06
C ALA A 174 2.45 -0.59 8.14
N HIS A 175 1.71 -0.60 7.03
CA HIS A 175 1.69 0.47 6.04
C HIS A 175 1.13 1.76 6.65
N VAL A 176 -0.04 1.70 7.28
CA VAL A 176 -0.66 2.86 7.95
C VAL A 176 0.27 3.43 9.04
N THR A 177 0.89 2.57 9.85
CA THR A 177 1.83 3.01 10.88
C THR A 177 3.03 3.74 10.27
N ALA A 178 3.63 3.17 9.22
CA ALA A 178 4.79 3.76 8.53
C ALA A 178 4.46 5.10 7.88
N ASP A 179 3.27 5.22 7.28
CA ASP A 179 2.81 6.48 6.70
C ASP A 179 2.62 7.54 7.77
N LEU A 180 1.85 7.26 8.82
CA LEU A 180 1.58 8.21 9.90
C LEU A 180 2.87 8.65 10.60
N ALA A 181 3.81 7.73 10.84
CA ALA A 181 5.13 8.04 11.38
C ALA A 181 5.95 8.89 10.40
N GLY A 182 5.84 8.61 9.10
CA GLY A 182 6.50 9.35 8.03
C GLY A 182 6.16 10.84 7.99
N TRP A 183 5.04 11.28 8.57
CA TRP A 183 4.79 12.72 8.74
C TRP A 183 5.83 13.42 9.61
N TRP A 184 6.30 12.71 10.65
CA TRP A 184 7.17 13.24 11.69
C TRP A 184 8.66 12.93 11.43
N LEU A 185 8.93 11.93 10.59
CA LEU A 185 10.27 11.42 10.30
C LEU A 185 10.86 11.95 8.97
N ARG A 186 10.15 12.84 8.26
CA ARG A 186 10.50 13.32 6.91
C ARG A 186 10.46 14.83 6.81
#